data_AF-K0RK80-F1
#
_entry.id   AF-K0RK80-F1
#
_cell.length_a   1.000
_cell.length_b   1.000
_cell.length_c   1.000
_cell.angle_alpha   90.00
_cell.angle_beta   90.00
_cell.angle_gamma   90.00
#
_symmetry.space_group_name_H-M   'P 1'
#
loop_
_entity.id
_entity.type
_entity.pdbx_description
1 polymer ?
#
loop_
_entity_poly.entity_id
_entity_poly.type
_entity_poly.pdbx_seq_one_letter_code
_entity_poly.pdbx_strand_id
1 'polypeptide(L)'
;MNVMHRPVESYNAGTTLDLRYGYTADDVRYWLYKLGPDGREKYLQMVQWDIFPYIPAYTILLGSLLLMESEKTGGQYPCELAWAAPVIMVCDIVETSLNGYATKRFPQKISNRLVLISSVANMLKWAYFALSILLLAYLFIFNRISPKKKNDKVLSKNKKED
;
A
#
# COMPACT_ATOMS: atom_id res chain seq x y z
N MET A 1 -37.64 2.58 -19.33
CA MET A 1 -36.63 2.61 -20.41
C MET A 1 -35.46 3.44 -19.91
N ASN A 2 -34.38 2.81 -19.46
CA ASN A 2 -33.20 3.54 -18.97
C ASN A 2 -32.31 3.88 -20.17
N VAL A 3 -32.26 5.16 -20.51
CA VAL A 3 -31.34 5.69 -21.52
C VAL A 3 -29.93 5.61 -20.92
N MET A 4 -29.19 4.55 -21.22
CA MET A 4 -27.75 4.55 -21.00
C MET A 4 -27.15 5.54 -22.01
N HIS A 5 -26.85 6.74 -21.52
CA HIS A 5 -26.07 7.74 -22.24
C HIS A 5 -24.82 7.07 -22.83
N ARG A 6 -24.45 7.45 -24.05
CA ARG A 6 -23.28 6.93 -24.76
C ARG A 6 -22.05 6.93 -23.81
N PRO A 7 -21.21 5.88 -23.84
CA PRO A 7 -19.96 5.89 -23.09
C PRO A 7 -19.17 7.12 -23.51
N VAL A 8 -18.91 8.02 -22.57
CA VAL A 8 -18.03 9.16 -22.80
C VAL A 8 -16.64 8.56 -22.97
N GLU A 9 -15.99 8.79 -24.11
CA GLU A 9 -14.56 8.54 -24.32
C GLU A 9 -13.75 9.52 -23.47
N SER A 10 -13.85 9.38 -22.16
CA SER A 10 -13.18 10.22 -21.19
C SER A 10 -12.13 9.39 -20.48
N TYR A 11 -10.86 9.65 -20.80
CA TYR A 11 -9.72 9.20 -19.99
C TYR A 11 -9.77 9.78 -18.55
N ASN A 12 -10.69 10.69 -18.25
CA ASN A 12 -10.92 11.27 -16.93
C ASN A 12 -12.05 10.54 -16.18
N ALA A 13 -11.80 9.32 -15.72
CA ALA A 13 -12.68 8.67 -14.73
C ALA A 13 -12.59 9.32 -13.33
N GLY A 14 -11.73 10.33 -13.18
CA GLY A 14 -11.37 10.94 -11.91
C GLY A 14 -10.32 10.11 -11.17
N THR A 15 -10.12 10.40 -9.89
CA THR A 15 -9.19 9.67 -9.03
C THR A 15 -9.54 8.18 -9.00
N THR A 16 -8.53 7.35 -9.25
CA THR A 16 -8.61 5.89 -9.19
C THR A 16 -8.99 5.44 -7.78
N LEU A 17 -9.60 4.24 -7.64
CA LEU A 17 -10.17 3.79 -6.37
C LEU A 17 -9.12 3.58 -5.27
N ASP A 18 -7.92 3.16 -5.66
CA ASP A 18 -6.74 2.93 -4.81
C ASP A 18 -6.19 4.21 -4.16
N LEU A 19 -6.42 5.37 -4.77
CA LEU A 19 -6.01 6.69 -4.25
C LEU A 19 -7.06 7.34 -3.35
N ARG A 20 -8.24 6.73 -3.19
CA ARG A 20 -9.30 7.24 -2.29
C ARG A 20 -9.09 6.71 -0.89
N TYR A 21 -9.73 7.32 0.11
CA TYR A 21 -9.80 6.78 1.47
C TYR A 21 -11.14 6.08 1.69
N GLY A 22 -11.24 4.83 1.21
CA GLY A 22 -12.48 4.07 1.17
C GLY A 22 -13.42 4.44 0.02
N TYR A 23 -14.39 3.57 -0.25
CA TYR A 23 -15.38 3.71 -1.35
C TYR A 23 -16.54 2.72 -1.21
N THR A 24 -17.64 3.01 -1.91
CA THR A 24 -18.85 2.16 -1.95
C THR A 24 -18.98 1.36 -3.24
N ALA A 25 -19.91 0.39 -3.28
CA ALA A 25 -20.19 -0.38 -4.49
C ALA A 25 -20.70 0.49 -5.66
N ASP A 26 -21.43 1.56 -5.35
CA ASP A 26 -21.90 2.49 -6.35
C ASP A 26 -20.75 3.36 -6.88
N ASP A 27 -19.78 3.74 -6.04
CA ASP A 27 -18.55 4.42 -6.49
C ASP A 27 -17.75 3.56 -7.46
N VAL A 28 -17.56 2.27 -7.15
CA VAL A 28 -16.85 1.33 -8.02
C VAL A 28 -17.58 1.20 -9.35
N ARG A 29 -18.90 0.97 -9.32
CA ARG A 29 -19.71 0.84 -10.54
C ARG A 29 -19.66 2.10 -11.39
N TYR A 30 -19.78 3.27 -10.76
CA TYR A 30 -19.74 4.56 -11.43
C TYR A 30 -18.38 4.84 -12.06
N TRP A 31 -17.30 4.55 -11.34
CA TRP A 31 -15.93 4.68 -11.83
C TRP A 31 -15.66 3.75 -13.02
N LEU A 32 -16.05 2.47 -12.93
CA LEU A 32 -15.92 1.50 -14.03
C LEU A 32 -16.77 1.86 -15.25
N TYR A 33 -17.95 2.45 -15.03
CA TYR A 33 -18.77 2.98 -16.11
C TYR A 33 -18.06 4.13 -16.83
N LYS A 34 -17.51 5.09 -16.08
CA LYS A 34 -16.75 6.22 -16.63
C LYS A 34 -15.47 5.80 -17.35
N LEU A 35 -14.81 4.75 -16.88
CA LEU A 35 -13.58 4.24 -17.48
C LEU A 35 -13.75 3.78 -18.94
N GLY A 36 -14.96 3.38 -19.33
CA GLY A 36 -15.24 2.84 -20.65
C GLY A 36 -14.62 1.45 -20.89
N PRO A 37 -14.89 0.81 -22.04
CA PRO A 37 -14.35 -0.51 -22.37
C PRO A 37 -12.82 -0.50 -22.46
N ASP A 38 -12.24 0.45 -23.20
CA ASP A 38 -10.79 0.52 -23.43
C ASP A 38 -10.03 0.83 -22.12
N GLY A 39 -10.56 1.73 -21.30
CA GLY A 39 -9.97 2.05 -20.01
C GLY A 39 -10.00 0.86 -19.05
N ARG A 40 -11.07 0.04 -19.07
CA ARG A 40 -11.14 -1.20 -18.28
C ARG A 40 -10.11 -2.22 -18.72
N GLU A 41 -9.86 -2.37 -20.02
CA GLU A 41 -8.82 -3.26 -20.52
C GLU A 41 -7.42 -2.80 -20.06
N LYS A 42 -7.12 -1.50 -20.19
CA LYS A 42 -5.85 -0.92 -19.72
C LYS A 42 -5.69 -1.03 -18.20
N TYR A 43 -6.76 -0.82 -17.45
CA TYR A 43 -6.73 -1.01 -16.00
C TYR A 43 -6.42 -2.46 -15.61
N LEU A 44 -6.95 -3.45 -16.33
CA LEU A 44 -6.61 -4.86 -16.07
C LEU A 44 -5.14 -5.18 -16.35
N GLN A 45 -4.52 -4.54 -17.34
CA GLN A 45 -3.09 -4.64 -17.58
C GLN A 45 -2.31 -3.99 -16.42
N MET A 46 -2.75 -2.81 -15.96
CA MET A 46 -2.14 -2.12 -14.82
C MET A 46 -2.22 -2.95 -13.53
N VAL A 47 -3.34 -3.61 -13.25
CA VAL A 47 -3.51 -4.51 -12.09
C VAL A 47 -2.43 -5.59 -12.04
N GLN A 48 -2.01 -6.12 -13.19
CA GLN A 48 -0.95 -7.13 -13.25
C GLN A 48 0.40 -6.53 -12.85
N TRP A 49 0.74 -5.37 -13.42
CA TRP A 49 1.97 -4.63 -13.09
C TRP A 49 2.00 -4.17 -11.63
N ASP A 50 0.84 -3.79 -11.09
CA ASP A 50 0.69 -3.34 -9.72
C ASP A 50 0.96 -4.48 -8.73
N ILE A 51 0.29 -5.63 -8.91
CA ILE A 51 0.53 -6.84 -8.10
C ILE A 51 1.99 -7.30 -8.21
N PHE A 52 2.57 -7.25 -9.40
CA PHE A 52 3.98 -7.51 -9.58
C PHE A 52 4.53 -6.76 -10.81
N PRO A 53 5.57 -5.93 -10.65
CA PRO A 53 6.48 -5.87 -9.50
C PRO A 53 6.22 -4.72 -8.50
N TYR A 54 5.26 -3.82 -8.74
CA TYR A 54 5.21 -2.54 -8.01
C TYR A 54 4.91 -2.70 -6.51
N ILE A 55 3.83 -3.40 -6.14
CA ILE A 55 3.43 -3.58 -4.74
C ILE A 55 4.55 -4.21 -3.89
N PRO A 56 5.17 -5.34 -4.30
CA PRO A 56 6.31 -5.89 -3.59
C PRO A 56 7.49 -4.92 -3.52
N ALA A 57 7.82 -4.23 -4.61
CA ALA A 57 8.99 -3.36 -4.66
C ALA A 57 8.91 -2.23 -3.62
N TYR A 58 7.80 -1.49 -3.59
CA TYR A 58 7.68 -0.35 -2.67
C TYR A 58 7.53 -0.78 -1.21
N THR A 59 6.81 -1.88 -0.94
CA THR A 59 6.62 -2.38 0.43
C THR A 59 7.90 -2.98 1.00
N ILE A 60 8.65 -3.76 0.21
CA ILE A 60 9.97 -4.28 0.63
C ILE A 60 10.93 -3.12 0.90
N LEU A 61 10.96 -2.09 0.06
CA LEU A 61 11.79 -0.90 0.28
C LEU A 61 11.41 -0.20 1.60
N LEU A 62 10.12 0.08 1.81
CA LEU A 62 9.62 0.72 3.02
C LEU A 62 9.96 -0.10 4.29
N GLY A 63 9.72 -1.40 4.26
CA GLY A 63 10.03 -2.31 5.37
C GLY A 63 11.54 -2.38 5.66
N SER A 64 12.37 -2.42 4.62
CA SER A 64 13.83 -2.44 4.75
C SER A 64 14.36 -1.14 5.36
N LEU A 65 13.83 0.01 4.96
CA LEU A 65 14.19 1.31 5.53
C LEU A 65 13.78 1.41 7.01
N LEU A 66 12.56 0.98 7.35
CA LEU A 66 12.11 0.93 8.74
C LEU A 66 12.96 0.02 9.62
N LEU A 67 13.29 -1.17 9.12
CA LEU A 67 14.15 -2.11 9.84
C LEU A 67 15.54 -1.51 10.07
N MET A 68 16.16 -0.97 9.02
CA MET A 68 17.48 -0.34 9.10
C MET A 68 17.51 0.82 10.10
N GLU A 69 16.51 1.70 10.08
CA GLU A 69 16.45 2.83 11.02
C GLU A 69 16.13 2.37 12.45
N SER A 70 15.32 1.33 12.63
CA SER A 70 15.04 0.76 13.95
C SER A 70 16.28 0.11 14.56
N GLU A 71 17.06 -0.63 13.79
CA GLU A 71 18.31 -1.26 14.25
C GLU A 71 19.37 -0.23 14.68
N LYS A 72 19.46 0.90 13.97
CA LYS A 72 20.36 2.01 14.33
C LYS A 72 20.07 2.60 15.71
N THR A 73 18.83 2.48 16.19
CA THR A 73 18.46 2.90 17.54
C THR A 73 19.04 1.98 18.63
N GLY A 74 19.73 0.89 18.27
CA GLY A 74 20.40 -0.02 19.20
C GLY A 74 19.44 -0.65 20.20
N GLY A 75 18.28 -1.10 19.74
CA GLY A 75 17.26 -1.79 20.55
C GLY A 75 16.34 -0.90 21.37
N GLN A 76 16.36 0.42 21.16
CA GLN A 76 15.40 1.32 21.83
C GLN A 76 13.99 1.17 21.25
N TYR A 77 13.89 0.87 19.95
CA TYR A 77 12.63 0.63 19.27
C TYR A 77 12.58 -0.80 18.70
N PRO A 78 11.40 -1.45 18.73
CA PRO A 78 11.24 -2.81 18.22
C PRO A 78 11.41 -2.86 16.70
N CYS A 79 12.16 -3.85 16.20
CA CYS A 79 12.29 -4.09 14.75
C CYS A 79 10.96 -4.54 14.13
N GLU A 80 10.03 -5.02 14.97
CA GLU A 80 8.67 -5.40 14.61
C GLU A 80 7.87 -4.26 13.98
N LEU A 81 8.29 -3.00 14.12
CA LEU A 81 7.70 -1.88 13.39
C LEU A 81 7.76 -2.07 11.87
N ALA A 82 8.75 -2.81 11.36
CA ALA A 82 8.86 -3.14 9.94
C ALA A 82 7.74 -4.07 9.44
N TRP A 83 7.02 -4.78 10.34
CA TRP A 83 5.86 -5.61 9.97
C TRP A 83 4.69 -4.81 9.39
N ALA A 84 4.67 -3.49 9.58
CA ALA A 84 3.68 -2.64 8.92
C ALA A 84 3.76 -2.76 7.38
N ALA A 85 4.95 -2.94 6.81
CA ALA A 85 5.12 -3.03 5.36
C ALA A 85 4.46 -4.29 4.74
N PRO A 86 4.67 -5.51 5.27
CA PRO A 86 3.91 -6.69 4.84
C PRO A 86 2.39 -6.54 4.98
N VAL A 87 1.90 -5.85 6.02
CA VAL A 87 0.46 -5.58 6.19
C VAL A 87 -0.05 -4.66 5.08
N ILE A 88 0.66 -3.58 4.77
CA ILE A 88 0.36 -2.68 3.64
C ILE A 88 0.30 -3.49 2.35
N MET A 89 1.29 -4.35 2.10
CA MET A 89 1.36 -5.19 0.90
C MET A 89 0.13 -6.09 0.76
N VAL A 90 -0.27 -6.79 1.82
CA VAL A 90 -1.46 -7.66 1.79
C VAL A 90 -2.73 -6.87 1.56
N CYS A 91 -2.89 -5.73 2.24
CA CYS A 91 -4.03 -4.85 2.03
C CYS A 91 -4.10 -4.35 0.59
N ASP A 92 -2.98 -3.96 -0.02
CA ASP A 92 -2.93 -3.49 -1.40
C ASP A 92 -3.24 -4.62 -2.40
N ILE A 93 -2.67 -5.81 -2.20
CA ILE A 93 -2.99 -6.97 -3.05
C ILE A 93 -4.48 -7.31 -3.01
N VAL A 94 -5.11 -7.29 -1.83
CA VAL A 94 -6.55 -7.55 -1.67
C VAL A 94 -7.37 -6.49 -2.42
N GLU A 95 -7.01 -5.23 -2.24
CA GLU A 95 -7.66 -4.07 -2.87
C GLU A 95 -7.57 -4.14 -4.41
N THR A 96 -6.34 -4.23 -4.95
CA THR A 96 -6.08 -4.28 -6.39
C THR A 96 -6.73 -5.52 -7.02
N SER A 97 -6.69 -6.67 -6.34
CA SER A 97 -7.31 -7.91 -6.84
C SER A 97 -8.84 -7.81 -6.91
N LEU A 98 -9.48 -7.24 -5.89
CA LEU A 98 -10.94 -7.11 -5.85
C LEU A 98 -11.44 -6.07 -6.85
N ASN A 99 -10.72 -4.96 -7.06
CA ASN A 99 -11.03 -4.01 -8.13
C ASN A 99 -10.78 -4.59 -9.53
N GLY A 100 -9.72 -5.38 -9.70
CA GLY A 100 -9.49 -6.14 -10.93
C GLY A 100 -10.62 -7.13 -11.20
N TYR A 101 -11.10 -7.83 -10.17
CA TYR A 101 -12.26 -8.72 -10.26
C TYR A 101 -13.54 -7.96 -10.63
N ALA A 102 -13.78 -6.80 -10.00
CA ALA A 102 -14.91 -5.92 -10.31
C ALA A 102 -14.88 -5.50 -11.78
N THR A 103 -13.71 -5.11 -12.28
CA THR A 103 -13.49 -4.71 -13.66
C THR A 103 -13.82 -5.84 -14.64
N LYS A 104 -13.34 -7.07 -14.38
CA LYS A 104 -13.63 -8.25 -15.22
C LYS A 104 -15.11 -8.62 -15.26
N ARG A 105 -15.85 -8.35 -14.18
CA ARG A 105 -17.28 -8.67 -14.05
C ARG A 105 -18.19 -7.52 -14.48
N PHE A 106 -17.67 -6.37 -14.88
CA PHE A 106 -18.53 -5.28 -15.33
C PHE A 106 -19.27 -5.67 -16.62
N PRO A 107 -20.60 -5.41 -16.77
CA PRO A 107 -21.48 -4.58 -15.93
C PRO A 107 -22.25 -5.34 -14.82
N GLN A 108 -21.96 -6.63 -14.63
CA GLN A 108 -22.57 -7.41 -13.55
C GLN A 108 -22.20 -6.79 -12.19
N LYS A 109 -23.18 -6.72 -11.29
CA LYS A 109 -22.97 -6.15 -9.95
C LYS A 109 -22.17 -7.14 -9.11
N ILE A 110 -21.06 -6.67 -8.53
CA ILE A 110 -20.32 -7.44 -7.53
C ILE A 110 -20.98 -7.31 -6.15
N SER A 111 -20.72 -8.27 -5.27
CA SER A 111 -21.27 -8.27 -3.92
C SER A 111 -20.82 -7.03 -3.13
N ASN A 112 -21.77 -6.34 -2.49
CA ASN A 112 -21.47 -5.22 -1.60
C ASN A 112 -20.49 -5.60 -0.48
N ARG A 113 -20.49 -6.87 -0.04
CA ARG A 113 -19.55 -7.37 0.97
C ARG A 113 -18.11 -7.39 0.44
N LEU A 114 -17.92 -7.80 -0.82
CA LEU A 114 -16.58 -7.80 -1.44
C LEU A 114 -16.06 -6.37 -1.61
N VAL A 115 -16.93 -5.43 -2.02
CA VAL A 115 -16.54 -4.02 -2.11
C VAL A 115 -16.18 -3.47 -0.74
N LEU A 116 -16.95 -3.80 0.30
CA LEU A 116 -16.64 -3.38 1.66
C LEU A 116 -15.27 -3.90 2.12
N ILE A 117 -14.95 -5.16 1.86
CA ILE A 117 -13.63 -5.74 2.16
C ILE A 117 -12.53 -4.97 1.44
N SER A 118 -12.71 -4.71 0.14
CA SER A 118 -11.77 -3.92 -0.67
C SER A 118 -11.56 -2.51 -0.12
N SER A 119 -12.65 -1.82 0.23
CA SER A 119 -12.63 -0.48 0.81
C SER A 119 -11.93 -0.45 2.17
N VAL A 120 -12.19 -1.42 3.04
CA VAL A 120 -11.54 -1.51 4.35
C VAL A 120 -10.05 -1.81 4.18
N ALA A 121 -9.68 -2.72 3.27
CA ALA A 121 -8.28 -2.99 2.93
C ALA A 121 -7.57 -1.72 2.44
N ASN A 122 -8.22 -0.95 1.56
CA ASN A 122 -7.70 0.34 1.09
C ASN A 122 -7.47 1.35 2.24
N MET A 123 -8.43 1.48 3.16
CA MET A 123 -8.30 2.38 4.31
C MET A 123 -7.16 1.94 5.23
N LEU A 124 -7.04 0.63 5.51
CA LEU A 124 -5.96 0.08 6.32
C LEU A 124 -4.60 0.28 5.65
N LYS A 125 -4.49 0.04 4.34
CA LYS A 125 -3.29 0.32 3.55
C LYS A 125 -2.81 1.75 3.78
N TRP A 126 -3.69 2.74 3.59
CA TRP A 126 -3.34 4.15 3.78
C TRP A 126 -3.00 4.50 5.22
N ALA A 127 -3.73 3.95 6.20
CA ALA A 127 -3.45 4.17 7.62
C ALA A 127 -2.06 3.65 8.02
N TYR A 128 -1.73 2.40 7.65
CA TYR A 128 -0.41 1.81 7.92
C TYR A 128 0.70 2.48 7.12
N PHE A 129 0.43 2.88 5.87
CA PHE A 129 1.41 3.60 5.05
C PHE A 129 1.75 4.95 5.66
N ALA A 130 0.76 5.75 6.04
CA ALA A 130 0.97 7.03 6.71
C ALA A 130 1.73 6.85 8.03
N LEU A 131 1.34 5.87 8.85
CA LEU A 131 2.04 5.53 10.09
C LEU A 131 3.51 5.15 9.84
N SER A 132 3.77 4.32 8.82
CA SER A 132 5.12 3.87 8.46
C SER A 132 6.01 5.03 8.04
N ILE A 133 5.49 5.97 7.24
CA ILE A 133 6.23 7.16 6.82
C ILE A 133 6.53 8.08 8.01
N LEU A 134 5.56 8.30 8.90
CA LEU A 134 5.77 9.10 10.11
C LEU A 134 6.81 8.48 11.05
N LEU A 135 6.73 7.16 11.27
CA LEU A 135 7.71 6.42 12.07
C LEU A 135 9.10 6.48 11.44
N LEU A 136 9.20 6.29 10.12
CA LEU A 136 10.46 6.36 9.42
C LEU A 136 11.09 7.76 9.53
N ALA A 137 10.30 8.81 9.32
CA ALA A 137 10.76 10.19 9.48
C ALA A 137 11.22 10.46 10.91
N TYR A 138 10.46 10.00 11.91
CA TYR A 138 10.82 10.14 13.31
C TYR A 138 12.14 9.43 13.65
N LEU A 139 12.28 8.14 13.28
CA LEU A 139 13.48 7.35 13.54
C LEU A 139 14.70 7.94 12.83
N PHE A 140 14.53 8.40 11.58
CA PHE A 140 15.59 9.04 10.81
C PHE A 140 16.09 10.31 11.51
N ILE A 141 15.19 11.19 11.94
CA ILE A 141 15.55 12.42 12.68
C ILE A 141 16.21 12.06 14.03
N PHE A 142 15.62 11.12 14.76
CA PHE A 142 16.13 10.68 16.06
C PHE A 142 17.56 10.14 15.96
N ASN A 143 17.83 9.25 15.00
CA ASN A 143 19.16 8.69 14.75
C ASN A 143 20.20 9.74 14.34
N ARG A 144 19.77 10.84 13.72
CA ARG A 144 20.64 11.96 13.33
C ARG A 144 20.97 12.89 14.50
N ILE A 145 20.00 13.16 15.35
CA ILE A 145 20.17 14.06 16.51
C ILE A 145 20.88 13.35 17.67
N SER A 146 20.57 12.07 17.89
CA SER A 146 21.14 11.25 18.96
C SER A 146 21.94 10.08 18.38
N PRO A 147 23.04 10.33 17.64
CA PRO A 147 23.84 9.24 17.11
C PRO A 147 24.39 8.43 18.28
N LYS A 148 23.96 7.16 18.39
CA LYS A 148 24.56 6.24 19.36
C LYS A 148 26.05 6.16 19.06
N LYS A 149 26.89 6.62 20.00
CA LYS A 149 28.33 6.34 19.96
C LYS A 149 28.49 4.83 19.91
N LYS A 150 29.17 4.34 18.88
CA LYS A 150 29.45 2.93 18.62
C LYS A 150 30.48 2.39 19.64
N ASN A 151 30.16 2.47 20.93
CA ASN A 151 30.93 1.99 22.09
C ASN A 151 30.00 0.97 22.78
N ASP A 152 30.22 -0.36 22.83
CA ASP A 152 31.24 -1.05 23.64
C ASP A 152 31.26 -2.59 23.38
N LYS A 153 31.47 -3.05 22.13
CA LYS A 153 31.61 -4.51 21.89
C LYS A 153 32.88 -4.97 21.15
N VAL A 154 33.67 -4.06 20.59
CA VAL A 154 35.02 -4.41 20.13
C VAL A 154 36.02 -4.40 21.30
N LEU A 155 35.81 -3.54 22.32
CA LEU A 155 36.68 -3.49 23.51
C LEU A 155 36.48 -4.64 24.51
N SER A 156 35.36 -5.37 24.51
CA SER A 156 35.16 -6.53 25.39
C SER A 156 35.66 -7.84 24.80
N LYS A 157 35.94 -7.88 23.49
CA LYS A 157 36.50 -9.08 22.82
C LYS A 157 38.02 -9.12 22.93
N ASN A 158 38.69 -7.97 22.91
CA ASN A 158 40.15 -7.90 23.08
C ASN A 158 40.62 -7.94 24.55
N LYS A 159 39.72 -8.00 25.54
CA LYS A 159 40.09 -7.97 26.97
C LYS A 159 39.91 -9.30 27.70
N LYS A 160 39.64 -10.38 26.96
CA LYS A 160 39.48 -11.75 27.48
C LYS A 160 40.39 -12.78 26.80
N GLU A 161 41.32 -12.34 25.96
CA GLU A 161 42.33 -13.19 25.34
C GLU A 161 43.76 -12.92 25.88
N ASP A 162 43.89 -12.15 26.96
CA ASP A 162 45.11 -12.00 27.76
C ASP A 162 44.94 -12.66 29.15
#